data_AF-A0A9E0R0W1-F1
#
_entry.id   AF-A0A9E0R0W1-F1
#
_cell.length_a   1.000
_cell.length_b   1.000
_cell.length_c   1.000
_cell.angle_alpha   90.00
_cell.angle_beta   90.00
_cell.angle_gamma   90.00
#
_symmetry.space_group_name_H-M   'P 1'
#
loop_
_entity.id
_entity.type
_entity.pdbx_description
1 polymer ?
#
loop_
_entity_poly.entity_id
_entity_poly.type
_entity_poly.pdbx_seq_one_letter_code
_entity_poly.pdbx_strand_id
1 'polypeptide(L)'
;LEEERRLCYVGITRAMEKLFITYAESRRLHGNETFNRPSRFIREIPDEYLEEVRLNASISRPVTARQQTRPSMFANAEVPDTQIALGQRVSHAIFGDGIVVNYEGSGPKARVQVNFDSEGSKWLVVGYANLQPA
;
A
#
# COMPACT_ATOMS: atom_id res chain seq x y z
N LEU A 1 16.56 22.51 11.06
CA LEU A 1 15.17 22.74 10.60
C LEU A 1 14.92 24.16 10.13
N GLU A 2 15.15 25.20 10.95
CA GLU A 2 14.90 26.57 10.50
C GLU A 2 15.75 26.97 9.29
N GLU A 3 17.02 26.55 9.25
CA GLU A 3 17.90 26.83 8.12
C GLU A 3 17.42 26.11 6.84
N GLU A 4 17.05 24.84 6.94
CA GLU A 4 16.51 24.06 5.81
C GLU A 4 15.18 24.65 5.30
N ARG A 5 14.38 25.23 6.19
CA ARG A 5 13.17 25.98 5.84
C ARG A 5 13.50 27.25 5.07
N ARG A 6 14.52 28.01 5.50
CA ARG A 6 15.00 29.20 4.75
C ARG A 6 15.49 28.80 3.36
N LEU A 7 16.22 27.68 3.24
CA LEU A 7 16.65 27.15 1.94
C LEU A 7 15.46 26.77 1.05
N CYS A 8 14.44 26.10 1.60
CA CYS A 8 13.23 25.77 0.86
C CYS A 8 12.50 27.04 0.38
N TYR A 9 12.34 28.04 1.24
CA TYR A 9 11.77 29.35 0.90
C TYR A 9 12.53 30.02 -0.25
N VAL A 10 13.86 30.12 -0.14
CA VAL A 10 14.69 30.68 -1.20
C VAL A 10 14.51 29.90 -2.49
N GLY A 11 14.49 28.56 -2.45
CA GLY A 11 14.25 27.72 -3.62
C GLY A 11 12.91 27.99 -4.30
N ILE A 12 11.82 28.10 -3.52
CA ILE A 12 10.47 28.40 -4.05
C ILE A 12 10.46 29.77 -4.73
N THR A 13 11.01 30.80 -4.09
CA THR A 13 11.04 32.18 -4.62
C THR A 13 11.93 32.38 -5.86
N ARG A 14 12.67 31.35 -6.32
CA ARG A 14 13.39 31.39 -7.60
C ARG A 14 12.50 31.18 -8.82
N ALA A 15 11.36 30.51 -8.65
CA ALA A 15 10.44 30.27 -9.76
C ALA A 15 9.70 31.57 -10.10
N MET A 16 9.72 31.98 -11.38
CA MET A 16 8.99 33.17 -11.86
C MET A 16 7.57 32.83 -12.31
N GLU A 17 7.40 31.73 -13.07
CA GLU A 17 6.10 31.37 -13.66
C GLU A 17 5.52 30.07 -13.09
N LYS A 18 6.31 28.99 -13.08
CA LYS A 18 5.88 27.67 -12.60
C LYS A 18 6.97 27.01 -11.75
N LEU A 19 6.55 26.32 -10.70
CA LEU A 19 7.42 25.53 -9.83
C LEU A 19 6.99 24.06 -9.90
N PHE A 20 7.95 23.18 -10.19
CA PHE A 20 7.76 21.74 -10.11
C PHE A 20 8.59 21.20 -8.94
N ILE A 21 7.97 20.41 -8.08
CA ILE A 21 8.64 19.73 -6.96
C ILE A 21 8.54 18.23 -7.23
N THR A 22 9.68 17.54 -7.22
CA THR A 22 9.75 16.10 -7.44
C THR A 22 10.38 15.40 -6.23
N TYR A 23 9.95 14.18 -5.98
CA TYR A 23 10.52 13.29 -4.98
C TYR A 23 10.51 11.85 -5.50
N ALA A 24 11.35 11.00 -4.93
CA ALA A 24 11.47 9.59 -5.30
C ALA A 24 11.11 8.71 -4.10
N GLU A 25 10.31 7.66 -4.35
CA GLU A 25 9.92 6.68 -3.32
C GLU A 25 11.11 5.81 -2.89
N SER A 26 11.99 5.45 -3.83
CA SER A 26 13.26 4.79 -3.59
C SER A 26 14.38 5.50 -4.34
N ARG A 27 15.54 5.64 -3.70
CA ARG A 27 16.76 6.07 -4.38
C ARG A 27 18.00 5.43 -3.79
N ARG A 28 18.98 5.16 -4.66
CA ARG A 28 20.30 4.68 -4.23
C ARG A 28 21.21 5.87 -3.95
N LEU A 29 21.64 6.02 -2.70
CA LEU A 29 22.57 7.05 -2.24
C LEU A 29 23.76 6.36 -1.59
N HIS A 30 24.97 6.72 -2.03
CA HIS A 30 26.23 6.13 -1.53
C HIS A 30 26.23 4.59 -1.54
N GLY A 31 25.61 3.98 -2.56
CA GLY A 31 25.53 2.52 -2.71
C GLY A 31 24.37 1.85 -1.98
N ASN A 32 23.73 2.53 -1.01
CA ASN A 32 22.61 2.00 -0.25
C ASN A 32 21.27 2.47 -0.83
N GLU A 33 20.29 1.58 -0.88
CA GLU A 33 18.93 1.92 -1.25
C GLU A 33 18.20 2.54 -0.06
N THR A 34 17.53 3.68 -0.29
CA THR A 34 16.85 4.46 0.73
C THR A 34 15.43 4.78 0.31
N PHE A 35 14.48 4.50 1.20
CA PHE A 35 13.06 4.77 1.01
C PHE A 35 12.67 5.97 1.88
N ASN A 36 12.75 7.16 1.30
CA ASN A 36 12.49 8.40 2.02
C ASN A 36 11.04 8.81 1.85
N ARG A 37 10.39 9.21 2.94
CA ARG A 37 9.07 9.85 2.86
C ARG A 37 9.20 11.22 2.17
N PRO A 38 8.13 11.72 1.52
CA PRO A 38 8.13 13.06 0.94
C PRO A 38 8.56 14.13 1.95
N SER A 39 9.24 15.17 1.46
CA SER A 39 9.70 16.27 2.32
C SER A 39 8.54 16.90 3.07
N ARG A 40 8.75 17.18 4.37
CA ARG A 40 7.71 17.81 5.20
C ARG A 40 7.29 19.18 4.68
N PHE A 41 8.19 19.91 4.02
CA PHE A 41 7.91 21.24 3.47
C PHE A 41 6.86 21.21 2.35
N ILE A 42 6.68 20.07 1.66
CA ILE A 42 5.62 19.90 0.66
C ILE A 42 4.24 19.96 1.34
N ARG A 43 4.11 19.38 2.53
CA ARG A 43 2.84 19.33 3.30
C ARG A 43 2.48 20.65 3.99
N GLU A 44 3.40 21.62 3.97
CA GLU A 44 3.19 22.95 4.53
C GLU A 44 2.71 23.95 3.47
N ILE A 45 2.78 23.57 2.18
CA ILE A 45 2.21 24.36 1.07
C ILE A 45 0.70 24.12 1.07
N PRO A 46 -0.14 25.17 0.99
CA PRO A 46 -1.59 25.00 0.90
C PRO A 46 -1.99 24.20 -0.34
N ASP A 47 -2.94 23.27 -0.18
CA ASP A 47 -3.41 22.37 -1.25
C ASP A 47 -3.97 23.12 -2.47
N GLU A 48 -4.48 24.35 -2.27
CA GLU A 48 -4.98 25.23 -3.34
C GLU A 48 -3.91 25.60 -4.38
N TYR A 49 -2.62 25.54 -4.00
CA TYR A 49 -1.49 25.83 -4.87
C TYR A 49 -0.77 24.58 -5.37
N LEU A 50 -1.29 23.39 -5.08
CA LEU A 50 -0.62 22.12 -5.36
C LEU A 50 -1.42 21.30 -6.37
N GLU A 51 -0.79 21.01 -7.51
CA GLU A 51 -1.31 20.09 -8.52
C GLU A 51 -0.52 18.78 -8.48
N GLU A 52 -1.13 17.72 -7.95
CA GLU A 52 -0.50 16.40 -7.90
C GLU A 52 -0.53 15.71 -9.27
N VAL A 53 0.64 15.54 -9.89
CA VAL A 53 0.78 14.73 -11.09
C VAL A 53 0.80 13.25 -10.72
N ARG A 54 -0.38 12.63 -10.71
CA ARG A 54 -0.51 11.19 -10.49
C ARG A 54 -0.29 10.45 -11.82
N LEU A 55 0.74 9.62 -11.87
CA LEU A 55 1.03 8.75 -13.03
C LEU A 55 -0.12 7.77 -13.34
N ASN A 56 -1.00 7.54 -12.36
CA ASN A 56 -2.19 6.71 -12.50
C ASN A 56 -3.43 7.57 -12.24
N ALA A 57 -4.16 7.93 -13.29
CA ALA A 57 -5.45 8.60 -13.22
C ALA A 57 -6.51 7.66 -12.62
N SER A 58 -6.39 7.35 -11.33
CA SER A 58 -7.48 6.79 -10.54
C SER A 58 -8.03 7.90 -9.66
N ILE A 59 -9.14 8.45 -10.12
CA ILE A 59 -9.91 9.48 -9.40
C ILE A 59 -10.29 8.88 -8.04
N SER A 60 -9.84 9.53 -6.96
CA SER A 60 -10.26 9.18 -5.60
C SER A 60 -11.75 9.51 -5.48
N ARG A 61 -12.60 8.49 -5.55
CA ARG A 61 -14.03 8.63 -5.28
C ARG A 61 -14.23 8.86 -3.77
N PRO A 62 -15.03 9.85 -3.36
CA PRO A 62 -15.25 10.15 -1.95
C PRO A 62 -15.85 8.96 -1.21
N VAL A 63 -15.30 8.68 -0.03
CA VAL A 63 -15.59 7.52 0.85
C VAL A 63 -16.87 7.74 1.67
N THR A 64 -17.87 8.44 1.12
CA THR A 64 -19.11 8.78 1.85
C THR A 64 -20.35 8.04 1.37
N ALA A 65 -20.24 7.11 0.42
CA ALA A 65 -21.36 6.28 0.02
C ALA A 65 -20.93 4.90 -0.48
N ARG A 66 -20.56 4.00 0.44
CA ARG A 66 -20.96 2.57 0.42
C ARG A 66 -20.20 1.78 1.49
N GLN A 67 -20.91 1.54 2.58
CA GLN A 67 -20.81 0.30 3.31
C GLN A 67 -21.37 -0.80 2.39
N GLN A 68 -20.55 -1.32 1.48
CA GLN A 68 -20.85 -2.49 0.63
C GLN A 68 -19.55 -2.92 -0.05
N THR A 69 -18.95 -3.98 0.49
CA THR A 69 -18.17 -5.01 -0.22
C THR A 69 -17.42 -4.50 -1.46
N ARG A 70 -16.18 -4.03 -1.26
CA ARG A 70 -15.23 -3.89 -2.38
C ARG A 70 -15.01 -5.28 -2.98
N PRO A 71 -15.34 -5.56 -4.25
CA PRO A 71 -14.72 -6.69 -4.91
C PRO A 71 -13.25 -6.31 -5.07
N SER A 72 -12.37 -7.08 -4.44
CA SER A 72 -10.93 -6.95 -4.62
C SER A 72 -10.62 -7.02 -6.11
N MET A 73 -9.73 -6.16 -6.62
CA MET A 73 -9.15 -6.30 -7.96
C MET A 73 -8.37 -7.62 -8.15
N PHE A 74 -8.25 -8.43 -7.09
CA PHE A 74 -7.66 -9.76 -7.07
C PHE A 74 -8.68 -10.88 -6.79
N ALA A 75 -9.99 -10.59 -6.83
CA ALA A 75 -11.00 -11.62 -6.68
C ALA A 75 -10.81 -12.69 -7.78
N ASN A 76 -10.32 -13.86 -7.38
CA ASN A 76 -9.97 -15.02 -8.20
C ASN A 76 -8.56 -15.07 -8.82
N ALA A 77 -7.58 -14.33 -8.29
CA ALA A 77 -6.19 -14.72 -8.56
C ALA A 77 -5.88 -15.99 -7.73
N GLU A 78 -5.96 -17.14 -8.39
CA GLU A 78 -5.62 -18.45 -7.81
C GLU A 78 -4.14 -18.47 -7.42
N VAL A 79 -3.87 -18.91 -6.19
CA VAL A 79 -2.50 -19.15 -5.75
C VAL A 79 -2.01 -20.44 -6.45
N PRO A 80 -0.94 -20.39 -7.26
CA PRO A 80 -0.49 -21.53 -8.08
C PRO A 80 -0.29 -22.81 -7.26
N ASP A 81 -0.85 -23.93 -7.77
CA ASP A 81 -0.84 -25.26 -7.14
C ASP A 81 -1.50 -25.35 -5.75
N THR A 82 -2.48 -24.47 -5.47
CA THR A 82 -3.28 -24.53 -4.23
C THR A 82 -4.76 -24.25 -4.49
N GLN A 83 -5.64 -24.73 -3.60
CA GLN A 83 -7.10 -24.53 -3.67
C GLN A 83 -7.56 -23.21 -3.04
N ILE A 84 -6.66 -22.23 -2.89
CA ILE A 84 -6.93 -20.96 -2.20
C ILE A 84 -6.74 -19.80 -3.19
N ALA A 85 -7.71 -18.89 -3.21
CA ALA A 85 -7.65 -17.68 -4.03
C ALA A 85 -7.43 -16.42 -3.20
N LEU A 86 -6.80 -15.41 -3.80
CA LEU A 86 -6.76 -14.08 -3.22
C LEU A 86 -8.18 -13.51 -3.07
N GLY A 87 -8.44 -12.89 -1.92
CA GLY A 87 -9.76 -12.38 -1.52
C GLY A 87 -10.72 -13.46 -1.00
N GLN A 88 -10.34 -14.73 -1.00
CA GLN A 88 -11.16 -15.80 -0.43
C GLN A 88 -11.28 -15.65 1.09
N ARG A 89 -12.48 -15.93 1.60
CA ARG A 89 -12.71 -16.03 3.04
C ARG A 89 -12.32 -17.41 3.53
N VAL A 90 -11.53 -17.46 4.59
CA VAL A 90 -10.97 -18.68 5.16
C VAL A 90 -11.17 -18.69 6.67
N SER A 91 -11.35 -19.86 7.23
CA SER A 91 -11.44 -20.10 8.67
C SER A 91 -10.21 -20.85 9.17
N HIS A 92 -9.70 -20.45 10.33
CA HIS A 92 -8.56 -21.06 11.02
C HIS A 92 -8.92 -21.39 12.46
N ALA A 93 -8.58 -22.60 12.92
CA ALA A 93 -8.96 -23.09 14.26
C ALA A 93 -8.49 -22.19 15.43
N ILE A 94 -7.35 -21.51 15.28
CA ILE A 94 -6.78 -20.64 16.34
C ILE A 94 -7.17 -19.18 16.16
N PHE A 95 -7.29 -18.71 14.91
CA PHE A 95 -7.37 -17.27 14.60
C PHE A 95 -8.78 -16.84 14.13
N GLY A 96 -9.69 -17.80 13.96
CA GLY A 96 -11.04 -17.56 13.48
C GLY A 96 -11.08 -17.26 11.99
N ASP A 97 -12.08 -16.48 11.59
CA ASP A 97 -12.33 -16.16 10.19
C ASP A 97 -11.48 -14.97 9.72
N GLY A 98 -11.09 -15.02 8.45
CA GLY A 98 -10.29 -13.98 7.83
C GLY A 98 -10.35 -14.02 6.32
N ILE A 99 -9.73 -13.02 5.69
CA ILE A 99 -9.67 -12.90 4.22
C ILE A 99 -8.22 -13.01 3.78
N VAL A 100 -7.96 -13.82 2.76
CA VAL A 100 -6.64 -13.92 2.13
C VAL A 100 -6.36 -12.62 1.38
N VAL A 101 -5.34 -11.88 1.79
CA VAL A 101 -5.00 -10.57 1.22
C VAL A 101 -3.82 -10.68 0.26
N ASN A 102 -2.89 -11.60 0.51
CA ASN A 102 -1.68 -11.76 -0.29
C ASN A 102 -1.17 -13.21 -0.29
N TYR A 103 -0.31 -13.57 -1.23
CA TYR A 103 0.44 -14.82 -1.25
C TYR A 103 1.88 -14.62 -1.71
N GLU A 104 2.77 -15.52 -1.30
CA GLU A 104 4.16 -15.55 -1.71
C GLU A 104 4.59 -17.00 -1.99
N GLY A 105 5.26 -17.22 -3.12
CA GLY A 105 5.70 -18.55 -3.57
C GLY A 105 4.58 -19.37 -4.21
N SER A 106 4.81 -20.68 -4.35
CA SER A 106 3.90 -21.62 -4.98
C SER A 106 3.88 -22.98 -4.27
N GLY A 107 2.81 -23.74 -4.46
CA GLY A 107 2.65 -25.09 -3.93
C GLY A 107 2.55 -25.18 -2.39
N PRO A 108 2.86 -26.35 -1.79
CA PRO A 108 2.61 -26.61 -0.36
C PRO A 108 3.41 -25.73 0.62
N LYS A 109 4.52 -25.14 0.15
CA LYS A 109 5.37 -24.21 0.93
C LYS A 109 5.01 -22.74 0.71
N ALA A 110 4.00 -22.46 -0.12
CA ALA A 110 3.50 -21.11 -0.30
C ALA A 110 3.09 -20.51 1.04
N ARG A 111 3.28 -19.20 1.16
CA ARG A 111 2.87 -18.43 2.33
C ARG A 111 1.71 -17.56 1.92
N VAL A 112 0.65 -17.54 2.71
CA VAL A 112 -0.52 -16.67 2.52
C VAL A 112 -0.59 -15.68 3.66
N GLN A 113 -0.88 -14.43 3.34
CA GLN A 113 -1.20 -13.40 4.31
C GLN A 113 -2.71 -13.35 4.47
N VAL A 114 -3.19 -13.70 5.66
CA VAL A 114 -4.61 -13.67 6.01
C VAL A 114 -4.84 -12.54 6.99
N ASN A 115 -5.83 -11.68 6.70
CA ASN A 115 -6.31 -10.68 7.63
C ASN A 115 -7.50 -11.25 8.40
N PHE A 116 -7.26 -11.64 9.65
CA PHE A 116 -8.25 -12.19 10.56
C PHE A 116 -9.08 -11.08 11.21
N ASP A 117 -10.37 -11.33 11.39
CA ASP A 117 -11.32 -10.34 11.89
C ASP A 117 -10.99 -9.90 13.34
N SER A 118 -10.46 -10.81 14.17
CA SER A 118 -10.10 -10.58 15.57
C SER A 118 -8.62 -10.26 15.79
N GLU A 119 -7.74 -10.85 14.99
CA GLU A 119 -6.29 -10.91 15.25
C GLU A 119 -5.44 -10.08 14.26
N GLY A 120 -6.08 -9.49 13.24
CA GLY A 120 -5.40 -8.74 12.19
C GLY A 120 -4.59 -9.63 11.23
N SER A 121 -3.60 -9.04 10.57
CA SER A 121 -2.87 -9.70 9.48
C SER A 121 -1.76 -10.64 9.96
N LYS A 122 -1.82 -11.93 9.57
CA LYS A 122 -0.78 -12.93 9.86
C LYS A 122 -0.34 -13.69 8.59
N TRP A 123 0.92 -14.11 8.58
CA TRP A 123 1.50 -14.96 7.53
C TRP A 123 1.46 -16.43 7.93
N LEU A 124 0.85 -17.26 7.11
CA LEU A 124 0.70 -18.70 7.34
C LEU A 124 1.25 -19.49 6.14
N VAL A 125 1.89 -20.63 6.41
CA VAL A 125 2.34 -21.54 5.34
C VAL A 125 1.16 -22.44 4.95
N VAL A 126 0.76 -22.46 3.69
CA VAL A 126 -0.45 -23.14 3.19
C VAL A 126 -0.50 -24.61 3.65
N GLY A 127 0.59 -25.36 3.48
CA GLY A 127 0.64 -26.78 3.83
C GLY A 127 0.53 -27.10 5.33
N TYR A 128 0.67 -26.11 6.21
CA TYR A 128 0.55 -26.28 7.67
C TYR A 128 -0.63 -25.53 8.27
N ALA A 129 -1.22 -24.59 7.54
CA ALA A 129 -2.24 -23.69 8.06
C ALA A 129 -3.61 -24.35 8.18
N ASN A 130 -3.88 -25.45 7.47
CA ASN A 130 -5.19 -26.15 7.48
C ASN A 130 -6.39 -25.18 7.35
N LEU A 131 -6.26 -24.18 6.47
CA LEU A 131 -7.29 -23.18 6.23
C LEU A 131 -8.49 -23.84 5.54
N GLN A 132 -9.68 -23.67 6.11
CA GLN A 132 -10.92 -24.14 5.50
C GLN A 132 -11.62 -22.99 4.78
N PRO A 133 -12.28 -23.23 3.63
CA PRO A 133 -13.20 -22.26 3.05
C PRO A 133 -14.32 -21.97 4.06
N ALA A 134 -14.56 -20.68 4.34
CA ALA A 134 -15.63 -20.24 5.23
C ALA A 134 -16.95 -20.01 4.46
#